data_AF-Q5C1I8-F1
#
_entry.id   AF-Q5C1I8-F1
#
_cell.length_a   1.000
_cell.length_b   1.000
_cell.length_c   1.000
_cell.angle_alpha   90.00
_cell.angle_beta   90.00
_cell.angle_gamma   90.00
#
_symmetry.space_group_name_H-M   'P 1'
#
loop_
_entity.id
_entity.type
_entity.pdbx_description
1 polymer ?
#
loop_
_entity_poly.entity_id
_entity_poly.type
_entity_poly.pdbx_seq_one_letter_code
_entity_poly.pdbx_strand_id
1 'polypeptide(L)'
;QTCRKWNHLLTTDKCSEQVTDTPPMISSLSQQKTATHSESSNSLIFETYVKTLNLISETRSLHHIEPNKSVNCNNNDDVQKNNDNSTDNLNHLEKYQMDNDMDNDGNHIFPDHLQIVEEIMLRCIHLVADGNPKLRILSMNVLKEGCLALENETNLLLPIVHKIWTSLMKRFHDNHAIVVEKAFDLLTVLSKVAGNFIRQRASSEIIPPLVLFLTRGASVSASASQSYKYLTSYRVQNRLLRELGPFCRETGILSQSLRPVIGVLVMYLDDLQPEGLQQASMSSIEIIWTLDPGSTWALLISYLDDFEIQNIYSQRLVKPFEAIQIRNRSMDMPKDTNLKLKNISILLNKLHGNCDTVTK
;
A
#
# COMPACT_ATOMS: atom_id res chain seq x y z
N GLN A 1 8.97 12.96 -24.07
CA GLN A 1 10.27 13.66 -24.24
C GLN A 1 10.77 14.36 -22.97
N THR A 2 10.00 14.38 -21.89
CA THR A 2 10.32 15.07 -20.62
C THR A 2 11.32 14.32 -19.71
N CYS A 3 11.35 12.98 -19.71
CA CYS A 3 12.29 12.20 -18.86
C CYS A 3 13.78 12.32 -19.26
N ARG A 4 14.10 12.69 -20.52
CA ARG A 4 15.51 12.85 -20.95
C ARG A 4 16.16 14.13 -20.41
N LYS A 5 15.36 15.17 -20.11
CA LYS A 5 15.86 16.46 -19.61
C LYS A 5 16.27 16.39 -18.13
N TRP A 6 15.63 15.51 -17.35
CA TRP A 6 15.90 15.30 -15.91
C TRP A 6 17.21 14.55 -15.64
N ASN A 7 17.55 13.56 -16.47
CA ASN A 7 18.83 12.84 -16.34
C ASN A 7 20.04 13.75 -16.54
N HIS A 8 19.96 14.74 -17.44
CA HIS A 8 21.07 15.65 -17.73
C HIS A 8 21.41 16.57 -16.55
N LEU A 9 20.44 16.94 -15.71
CA LEU A 9 20.64 17.82 -14.55
C LEU A 9 21.22 17.11 -13.33
N LEU A 10 21.07 15.78 -13.23
CA LEU A 10 21.60 14.96 -12.14
C LEU A 10 23.00 14.39 -12.44
N THR A 11 23.42 14.34 -13.70
CA THR A 11 24.71 13.73 -14.10
C THR A 11 25.87 14.70 -14.19
N THR A 12 25.62 16.02 -14.18
CA THR A 12 26.68 17.03 -14.33
C THR A 12 27.47 17.31 -13.05
N ASP A 13 27.13 16.66 -11.93
CA ASP A 13 27.75 16.90 -10.62
C ASP A 13 28.57 15.69 -10.10
N LYS A 14 29.38 15.09 -10.98
CA LYS A 14 30.41 14.11 -10.56
C LYS A 14 31.74 14.83 -10.34
N CYS A 15 31.98 15.24 -9.09
CA CYS A 15 33.32 15.54 -8.62
C CYS A 15 34.11 14.22 -8.48
N SER A 16 35.28 14.18 -9.11
CA SER A 16 36.16 13.01 -9.18
C SER A 16 36.85 12.75 -7.83
N GLU A 17 36.62 11.59 -7.21
CA GLU A 17 37.47 11.08 -6.13
C GLU A 17 38.52 10.13 -6.70
N GLN A 18 39.80 10.55 -6.67
CA GLN A 18 40.94 9.66 -6.77
C GLN A 18 41.58 9.51 -5.39
N VAL A 19 41.79 8.26 -5.02
CA VAL A 19 42.45 7.76 -3.82
C VAL A 19 43.97 7.92 -3.98
N THR A 20 44.65 8.52 -2.99
CA THR A 20 46.05 8.20 -2.67
C THR A 20 46.32 8.36 -1.17
N ASP A 21 46.89 7.30 -0.59
CA ASP A 21 47.34 7.15 0.79
C ASP A 21 48.60 7.97 1.14
N THR A 22 48.72 8.26 2.45
CA THR A 22 49.89 8.58 3.32
C THR A 22 50.00 9.99 3.93
N PRO A 23 50.31 10.09 5.26
CA PRO A 23 50.31 11.35 6.03
C PRO A 23 51.72 11.97 6.15
N PRO A 24 51.82 13.29 6.45
CA PRO A 24 52.53 13.64 7.69
C PRO A 24 52.08 14.94 8.41
N MET A 25 52.23 14.90 9.73
CA MET A 25 52.79 15.90 10.67
C MET A 25 52.48 17.41 10.57
N ILE A 26 52.14 17.90 11.77
CA ILE A 26 51.95 19.25 12.32
C ILE A 26 52.99 20.28 11.86
N SER A 27 52.53 21.47 11.46
CA SER A 27 53.19 22.75 11.81
C SER A 27 52.22 23.94 11.84
N SER A 28 52.12 24.54 13.03
CA SER A 28 52.20 25.98 13.34
C SER A 28 51.29 27.02 12.65
N LEU A 29 50.47 27.64 13.50
CA LEU A 29 49.83 28.97 13.43
C LEU A 29 50.38 29.98 12.39
N SER A 30 49.48 30.61 11.63
CA SER A 30 49.17 32.05 11.78
C SER A 30 48.05 32.51 10.84
N GLN A 31 47.00 33.07 11.48
CA GLN A 31 46.17 34.22 11.09
C GLN A 31 45.49 34.33 9.69
N GLN A 32 44.19 34.65 9.77
CA GLN A 32 43.34 35.40 8.83
C GLN A 32 42.66 34.66 7.66
N LYS A 33 41.41 34.23 7.89
CA LYS A 33 40.22 34.68 7.10
C LYS A 33 38.90 34.18 7.71
N THR A 34 38.45 34.83 8.78
CA THR A 34 37.06 34.72 9.25
C THR A 34 36.21 35.73 8.48
N ALA A 35 35.82 35.43 7.23
CA ALA A 35 34.83 36.22 6.48
C ALA A 35 34.25 35.55 5.23
N THR A 36 34.45 34.25 4.96
CA THR A 36 34.02 33.65 3.68
C THR A 36 33.16 32.39 3.80
N HIS A 37 32.96 31.84 5.01
CA HIS A 37 32.12 30.64 5.19
C HIS A 37 30.62 30.94 5.35
N SER A 38 30.23 32.14 5.80
CA SER A 38 28.81 32.53 5.95
C SER A 38 28.16 32.93 4.63
N GLU A 39 28.88 33.66 3.77
CA GLU A 39 28.36 34.09 2.46
C GLU A 39 28.19 32.92 1.48
N SER A 40 29.12 31.94 1.46
CA SER A 40 28.98 30.75 0.60
C SER A 40 27.83 29.86 1.04
N SER A 41 27.60 29.75 2.35
CA SER A 41 26.48 28.99 2.92
C SER A 41 25.15 29.67 2.62
N ASN A 42 25.07 31.01 2.71
CA ASN A 42 23.89 31.78 2.33
C ASN A 42 23.60 31.69 0.82
N SER A 43 24.64 31.67 -0.02
CA SER A 43 24.51 31.48 -1.47
C SER A 43 23.96 30.09 -1.83
N LEU A 44 24.48 29.04 -1.18
CA LEU A 44 24.00 27.66 -1.39
C LEU A 44 22.54 27.49 -0.92
N ILE A 45 22.19 28.08 0.23
CA ILE A 45 20.82 28.07 0.74
C ILE A 45 19.89 28.82 -0.22
N PHE A 46 20.30 29.98 -0.72
CA PHE A 46 19.53 30.76 -1.69
C PHE A 46 19.35 30.02 -3.02
N GLU A 47 20.41 29.39 -3.55
CA GLU A 47 20.32 28.60 -4.77
C GLU A 47 19.41 27.38 -4.59
N THR A 48 19.50 26.72 -3.44
CA THR A 48 18.61 25.60 -3.07
C THR A 48 17.16 26.07 -2.96
N TYR A 49 16.93 27.23 -2.36
CA TYR A 49 15.60 27.84 -2.24
C TYR A 49 15.01 28.17 -3.61
N VAL A 50 15.77 28.82 -4.50
CA VAL A 50 15.32 29.13 -5.87
C VAL A 50 15.03 27.86 -6.68
N LYS A 51 15.91 26.85 -6.59
CA LYS A 51 15.66 25.53 -7.20
C LYS A 51 14.38 24.90 -6.68
N THR A 52 14.11 25.03 -5.38
CA THR A 52 12.89 24.51 -4.74
C THR A 52 11.65 25.23 -5.24
N LEU A 53 11.66 26.58 -5.31
CA LEU A 53 10.54 27.36 -5.85
C LEU A 53 10.23 27.02 -7.31
N ASN A 54 11.27 26.84 -8.13
CA ASN A 54 11.10 26.42 -9.53
C ASN A 54 10.47 25.03 -9.62
N LEU A 55 10.88 24.10 -8.74
CA LEU A 55 10.33 22.74 -8.67
C LEU A 55 8.85 22.75 -8.24
N ILE A 56 8.49 23.60 -7.29
CA ILE A 56 7.11 23.80 -6.81
C ILE A 56 6.25 24.34 -7.96
N SER A 57 6.69 25.40 -8.64
CA SER A 57 5.99 26.00 -9.76
C SER A 57 5.74 25.00 -10.90
N GLU A 58 6.77 24.21 -11.25
CA GLU A 58 6.64 23.15 -12.25
C GLU A 58 5.63 22.07 -11.81
N THR A 59 5.64 21.69 -10.52
CA THR A 59 4.71 20.69 -9.99
C THR A 59 3.27 21.19 -10.02
N ARG A 60 3.01 22.44 -9.62
CA ARG A 60 1.68 23.06 -9.72
C ARG A 60 1.18 23.11 -11.17
N SER A 61 2.08 23.45 -12.11
CA SER A 61 1.78 23.45 -13.54
C SER A 61 1.38 22.06 -14.06
N LEU A 62 2.12 21.00 -13.67
CA LEU A 62 1.82 19.61 -14.06
C LEU A 62 0.47 19.10 -13.52
N HIS A 63 0.04 19.62 -12.37
CA HIS A 63 -1.18 19.19 -11.69
C HIS A 63 -2.36 20.15 -11.87
N HIS A 64 -2.21 21.19 -12.71
CA HIS A 64 -3.21 22.22 -12.96
C HIS A 64 -3.74 22.90 -11.67
N ILE A 65 -2.85 23.12 -10.70
CA ILE A 65 -3.18 23.81 -9.44
C ILE A 65 -3.04 25.31 -9.66
N GLU A 66 -4.11 26.07 -9.40
CA GLU A 66 -4.06 27.54 -9.47
C GLU A 66 -3.07 28.10 -8.43
N PRO A 67 -2.29 29.14 -8.76
CA PRO A 67 -1.40 29.75 -7.80
C PRO A 67 -2.19 30.40 -6.65
N ASN A 68 -1.88 30.03 -5.41
CA ASN A 68 -2.36 30.75 -4.22
C ASN A 68 -2.06 32.25 -4.37
N LYS A 69 -3.10 33.09 -4.32
CA LYS A 69 -3.01 34.56 -4.43
C LYS A 69 -2.29 35.24 -3.24
N SER A 70 -1.60 34.50 -2.37
CA SER A 70 -1.05 35.04 -1.13
C SER A 70 0.45 34.79 -0.98
N VAL A 71 1.26 35.27 -1.93
CA VAL A 71 2.56 35.91 -1.64
C VAL A 71 2.86 36.86 -2.80
N ASN A 72 2.29 38.07 -2.75
CA ASN A 72 2.86 39.18 -3.49
C ASN A 72 2.92 40.39 -2.55
N CYS A 73 4.01 40.47 -1.78
CA CYS A 73 4.44 41.75 -1.24
C CYS A 73 5.18 42.46 -2.37
N ASN A 74 4.45 43.24 -3.17
CA ASN A 74 4.99 44.38 -3.89
C ASN A 74 3.86 45.37 -4.13
N ASN A 75 3.83 46.39 -3.26
CA ASN A 75 3.19 47.66 -3.57
C ASN A 75 3.93 48.27 -4.76
N ASN A 76 3.20 48.63 -5.82
CA ASN A 76 3.16 49.99 -6.37
C ASN A 76 2.37 50.02 -7.70
N ASP A 77 1.45 51.00 -7.73
CA ASP A 77 1.02 51.84 -8.86
C ASP A 77 0.09 51.27 -9.95
N ASP A 78 -1.20 51.50 -9.72
CA ASP A 78 -2.09 52.38 -10.49
C ASP A 78 -2.27 52.29 -12.03
N VAL A 79 -3.58 52.28 -12.39
CA VAL A 79 -4.23 52.91 -13.58
C VAL A 79 -4.40 52.08 -14.89
N GLN A 80 -5.59 51.47 -14.96
CA GLN A 80 -6.69 51.77 -15.91
C GLN A 80 -6.60 51.38 -17.41
N LYS A 81 -7.61 50.60 -17.84
CA LYS A 81 -8.57 50.80 -18.98
C LYS A 81 -8.72 49.62 -19.97
N ASN A 82 -9.99 49.18 -20.06
CA ASN A 82 -10.79 48.94 -21.28
C ASN A 82 -10.33 47.85 -22.28
N ASN A 83 -11.17 47.16 -23.05
CA ASN A 83 -12.59 46.78 -23.10
C ASN A 83 -12.69 45.85 -24.35
N ASP A 84 -13.69 44.97 -24.38
CA ASP A 84 -14.37 44.42 -25.58
C ASP A 84 -13.81 43.25 -26.43
N ASN A 85 -14.51 42.12 -26.28
CA ASN A 85 -15.25 41.31 -27.29
C ASN A 85 -14.54 40.67 -28.51
N SER A 86 -14.59 39.33 -28.59
CA SER A 86 -15.24 38.61 -29.72
C SER A 86 -15.38 37.10 -29.51
N THR A 87 -16.64 36.69 -29.37
CA THR A 87 -17.39 35.57 -29.97
C THR A 87 -16.72 34.29 -30.53
N ASP A 88 -17.28 33.17 -30.05
CA ASP A 88 -17.77 31.98 -30.77
C ASP A 88 -16.80 31.08 -31.57
N ASN A 89 -16.58 29.86 -31.06
CA ASN A 89 -17.30 28.70 -31.60
C ASN A 89 -17.13 27.39 -30.79
N LEU A 90 -18.19 26.59 -30.92
CA LEU A 90 -18.66 25.44 -30.15
C LEU A 90 -18.07 24.09 -30.63
N ASN A 91 -18.25 23.07 -29.77
CA ASN A 91 -18.20 21.61 -29.97
C ASN A 91 -16.97 20.93 -29.34
N HIS A 92 -17.05 19.92 -28.48
CA HIS A 92 -18.14 19.03 -28.10
C HIS A 92 -17.78 18.37 -26.76
N LEU A 93 -18.66 18.53 -25.77
CA LEU A 93 -18.61 17.90 -24.46
C LEU A 93 -19.44 16.60 -24.54
N GLU A 94 -18.80 15.44 -24.42
CA GLU A 94 -19.51 14.23 -24.01
C GLU A 94 -19.55 14.15 -22.48
N LYS A 95 -20.75 13.82 -22.03
CA LYS A 95 -21.36 14.15 -20.76
C LYS A 95 -21.46 12.87 -19.93
N TYR A 96 -20.90 12.88 -18.72
CA TYR A 96 -21.37 12.02 -17.63
C TYR A 96 -21.85 12.93 -16.51
N GLN A 97 -23.16 13.00 -16.34
CA GLN A 97 -23.87 13.63 -15.21
C GLN A 97 -24.47 12.53 -14.35
N MET A 98 -24.30 12.65 -13.03
CA MET A 98 -25.17 12.24 -11.89
C MET A 98 -24.25 12.27 -10.65
N ASP A 99 -24.53 12.92 -9.53
CA ASP A 99 -25.60 13.78 -9.06
C ASP A 99 -24.97 14.79 -8.08
N ASN A 100 -25.46 16.03 -8.09
CA ASN A 100 -25.09 17.06 -7.12
C ASN A 100 -25.93 16.88 -5.86
N ASP A 101 -25.27 16.59 -4.73
CA ASP A 101 -25.67 17.13 -3.45
C ASP A 101 -24.52 18.03 -2.98
N MET A 102 -24.82 19.33 -2.90
CA MET A 102 -23.90 20.36 -2.41
C MET A 102 -23.48 20.05 -0.97
N ASP A 103 -22.19 20.16 -0.68
CA ASP A 103 -21.77 20.99 0.44
C ASP A 103 -20.34 21.54 0.25
N ASN A 104 -20.29 22.86 0.01
CA ASN A 104 -19.21 23.80 0.31
C ASN A 104 -17.79 23.49 -0.23
N ASP A 105 -17.55 23.72 -1.52
CA ASP A 105 -16.22 24.03 -2.08
C ASP A 105 -15.78 25.45 -1.69
N GLY A 106 -15.73 25.69 -0.37
CA GLY A 106 -15.02 26.84 0.16
C GLY A 106 -13.56 26.45 0.24
N ASN A 107 -12.72 27.02 -0.64
CA ASN A 107 -11.25 26.92 -0.62
C ASN A 107 -10.71 26.74 0.81
N HIS A 108 -10.59 25.49 1.26
CA HIS A 108 -10.10 25.19 2.59
C HIS A 108 -8.60 25.40 2.53
N ILE A 109 -8.14 26.54 3.03
CA ILE A 109 -6.72 26.86 3.03
C ILE A 109 -6.07 25.97 4.09
N PHE A 110 -5.43 24.90 3.64
CA PHE A 110 -4.64 24.04 4.51
C PHE A 110 -3.44 24.82 5.04
N PRO A 111 -3.00 24.55 6.29
CA PRO A 111 -1.71 25.03 6.80
C PRO A 111 -0.56 24.83 5.81
N ASP A 112 0.35 25.80 5.73
CA ASP A 112 1.48 25.80 4.76
C ASP A 112 2.27 24.49 4.76
N HIS A 113 2.50 23.90 5.94
CA HIS A 113 3.24 22.64 6.05
C HIS A 113 2.54 21.46 5.36
N LEU A 114 1.21 21.42 5.32
CA LEU A 114 0.45 20.39 4.62
C LEU A 114 0.44 20.61 3.11
N GLN A 115 0.40 21.86 2.68
CA GLN A 115 0.55 22.21 1.25
C GLN A 115 1.94 21.81 0.73
N ILE A 116 2.99 22.04 1.52
CA ILE A 116 4.36 21.59 1.18
C ILE A 116 4.41 20.07 1.05
N VAL A 117 3.76 19.32 1.96
CA VAL A 117 3.69 17.86 1.88
C VAL A 117 2.97 17.42 0.60
N GLU A 118 1.82 18.02 0.29
CA GLU A 118 1.09 17.76 -0.96
C GLU A 118 2.00 17.99 -2.18
N GLU A 119 2.67 19.13 -2.28
CA GLU A 119 3.52 19.47 -3.42
C GLU A 119 4.68 18.48 -3.60
N ILE A 120 5.33 18.10 -2.50
CA ILE A 120 6.38 17.06 -2.51
C ILE A 120 5.81 15.73 -3.00
N MET A 121 4.65 15.31 -2.49
CA MET A 121 4.01 14.06 -2.90
C MET A 121 3.65 14.08 -4.39
N LEU A 122 3.01 15.15 -4.86
CA LEU A 122 2.66 15.34 -6.26
C LEU A 122 3.88 15.25 -7.19
N ARG A 123 5.03 15.75 -6.74
CA ARG A 123 6.28 15.59 -7.45
C ARG A 123 6.78 14.14 -7.45
N CYS A 124 6.76 13.48 -6.29
CA CYS A 124 7.18 12.09 -6.15
C CYS A 124 6.35 11.15 -7.01
N ILE A 125 5.06 11.41 -7.25
CA ILE A 125 4.21 10.61 -8.16
C ILE A 125 4.83 10.47 -9.55
N HIS A 126 5.40 11.55 -10.09
CA HIS A 126 6.08 11.49 -11.39
C HIS A 126 7.39 10.70 -11.34
N LEU A 127 8.13 10.82 -10.24
CA LEU A 127 9.39 10.12 -10.03
C LEU A 127 9.21 8.61 -9.77
N VAL A 128 8.03 8.16 -9.37
CA VAL A 128 7.67 6.73 -9.35
C VAL A 128 7.77 6.10 -10.75
N ALA A 129 7.60 6.88 -11.82
CA ALA A 129 7.75 6.42 -13.19
C ALA A 129 9.16 6.64 -13.79
N ASP A 130 10.12 7.12 -12.99
CA ASP A 130 11.47 7.44 -13.48
C ASP A 130 12.24 6.18 -13.93
N GLY A 131 13.17 6.33 -14.88
CA GLY A 131 14.01 5.24 -15.37
C GLY A 131 14.97 4.69 -14.31
N ASN A 132 15.39 5.51 -13.35
CA ASN A 132 16.31 5.13 -12.29
C ASN A 132 15.57 4.42 -11.13
N PRO A 133 15.85 3.13 -10.85
CA PRO A 133 15.18 2.39 -9.77
C PRO A 133 15.39 3.00 -8.38
N LYS A 134 16.52 3.66 -8.13
CA LYS A 134 16.76 4.33 -6.84
C LYS A 134 15.79 5.49 -6.61
N LEU A 135 15.52 6.28 -7.65
CA LEU A 135 14.56 7.38 -7.58
C LEU A 135 13.14 6.87 -7.38
N ARG A 136 12.75 5.78 -8.06
CA ARG A 136 11.45 5.14 -7.85
C ARG A 136 11.26 4.70 -6.40
N ILE A 137 12.25 4.03 -5.84
CA ILE A 137 12.23 3.56 -4.43
C ILE A 137 12.13 4.72 -3.46
N LEU A 138 12.99 5.73 -3.60
CA LEU A 138 12.98 6.90 -2.72
C LEU A 138 11.64 7.65 -2.79
N SER A 139 11.10 7.79 -4.00
CA SER A 139 9.81 8.47 -4.21
C SER A 139 8.65 7.71 -3.57
N MET A 140 8.61 6.37 -3.67
CA MET A 140 7.59 5.59 -2.97
C MET A 140 7.73 5.67 -1.45
N ASN A 141 8.95 5.73 -0.91
CA ASN A 141 9.16 5.96 0.52
C ASN A 141 8.64 7.33 0.96
N VAL A 142 8.92 8.39 0.19
CA VAL A 142 8.41 9.75 0.47
C VAL A 142 6.88 9.78 0.39
N LEU A 143 6.27 9.16 -0.63
CA LEU A 143 4.82 9.06 -0.74
C LEU A 143 4.20 8.34 0.45
N LYS A 144 4.85 7.30 0.96
CA LYS A 144 4.39 6.56 2.13
C LYS A 144 4.37 7.46 3.37
N GLU A 145 5.45 8.19 3.65
CA GLU A 145 5.50 9.13 4.78
C GLU A 145 4.52 10.30 4.60
N GLY A 146 4.39 10.82 3.39
CA GLY A 146 3.41 11.88 3.08
C GLY A 146 1.96 11.43 3.28
N CYS A 147 1.63 10.18 2.91
CA CYS A 147 0.30 9.62 3.17
C CYS A 147 -0.02 9.56 4.67
N LEU A 148 0.97 9.20 5.50
CA LEU A 148 0.80 9.17 6.96
C LEU A 148 0.70 10.59 7.53
N ALA A 149 1.48 11.54 7.01
CA ALA A 149 1.42 12.94 7.44
C ALA A 149 0.06 13.60 7.14
N LEU A 150 -0.62 13.17 6.06
CA LEU A 150 -1.93 13.68 5.65
C LEU A 150 -3.10 12.79 6.10
N GLU A 151 -2.90 11.80 6.96
CA GLU A 151 -3.92 10.81 7.34
C GLU A 151 -5.20 11.45 7.91
N ASN A 152 -5.06 12.53 8.69
CA ASN A 152 -6.18 13.25 9.30
C ASN A 152 -6.88 14.22 8.33
N GLU A 153 -6.30 14.47 7.15
CA GLU A 153 -6.73 15.50 6.20
C GLU A 153 -7.22 14.83 4.92
N THR A 154 -8.31 14.07 5.03
CA THR A 154 -8.83 13.20 3.95
C THR A 154 -9.12 13.96 2.65
N ASN A 155 -9.59 15.21 2.75
CA ASN A 155 -9.90 16.05 1.59
C ASN A 155 -8.65 16.34 0.74
N LEU A 156 -7.47 16.42 1.37
CA LEU A 156 -6.19 16.60 0.69
C LEU A 156 -5.61 15.25 0.26
N LEU A 157 -5.69 14.25 1.13
CA LEU A 157 -5.07 12.94 0.93
C LEU A 157 -5.71 12.15 -0.22
N LEU A 158 -7.04 12.04 -0.28
CA LEU A 158 -7.70 11.13 -1.23
C LEU A 158 -7.45 11.48 -2.71
N PRO A 159 -7.46 12.77 -3.13
CA PRO A 159 -7.03 13.14 -4.48
C PRO A 159 -5.59 12.72 -4.80
N ILE A 160 -4.67 12.84 -3.83
CA ILE A 160 -3.28 12.40 -4.00
C ILE A 160 -3.21 10.88 -4.11
N VAL A 161 -3.93 10.13 -3.26
CA VAL A 161 -4.05 8.65 -3.35
C VAL A 161 -4.56 8.23 -4.73
N HIS A 162 -5.53 8.95 -5.28
CA HIS A 162 -6.01 8.70 -6.63
C HIS A 162 -4.88 8.85 -7.68
N LYS A 163 -4.11 9.94 -7.61
CA LYS A 163 -2.98 10.19 -8.50
C LYS A 163 -1.83 9.17 -8.33
N ILE A 164 -1.57 8.71 -7.10
CA ILE A 164 -0.55 7.69 -6.80
C ILE A 164 -0.92 6.35 -7.48
N TRP A 165 -2.19 5.98 -7.48
CA TRP A 165 -2.65 4.65 -7.88
C TRP A 165 -2.11 4.21 -9.24
N THR A 166 -2.28 5.03 -10.29
CA THR A 166 -1.91 4.66 -11.66
C THR A 166 -0.41 4.45 -11.84
N SER A 167 0.43 5.27 -11.19
CA SER A 167 1.89 5.09 -11.26
C SER A 167 2.34 3.88 -10.44
N LEU A 168 1.70 3.64 -9.29
CA LEU A 168 1.95 2.51 -8.42
C LEU A 168 1.62 1.17 -9.08
N MET A 169 0.48 1.04 -9.77
CA MET A 169 0.09 -0.23 -10.42
C MET A 169 1.14 -0.71 -11.43
N LYS A 170 1.79 0.22 -12.13
CA LYS A 170 2.87 -0.09 -13.06
C LYS A 170 4.13 -0.62 -12.38
N ARG A 171 4.30 -0.41 -11.06
CA ARG A 171 5.47 -0.88 -10.30
C ARG A 171 5.37 -2.32 -9.84
N PHE A 172 4.17 -2.93 -9.85
CA PHE A 172 4.03 -4.37 -9.61
C PHE A 172 4.63 -5.23 -10.74
N HIS A 173 4.89 -4.62 -11.89
CA HIS A 173 5.51 -5.24 -13.07
C HIS A 173 6.92 -4.69 -13.32
N ASP A 174 7.59 -4.15 -12.29
CA ASP A 174 8.93 -3.60 -12.43
C ASP A 174 9.99 -4.70 -12.59
N ASN A 175 11.01 -4.45 -13.41
CA ASN A 175 12.13 -5.38 -13.62
C ASN A 175 12.97 -5.58 -12.36
N HIS A 176 12.93 -4.64 -11.42
CA HIS A 176 13.68 -4.72 -10.16
C HIS A 176 12.77 -5.19 -9.03
N ALA A 177 13.03 -6.39 -8.50
CA ALA A 177 12.23 -6.99 -7.42
C ALA A 177 12.08 -6.09 -6.19
N ILE A 178 13.12 -5.32 -5.83
CA ILE A 178 13.06 -4.38 -4.71
C ILE A 178 12.10 -3.20 -4.96
N VAL A 179 11.87 -2.81 -6.23
CA VAL A 179 10.88 -1.78 -6.57
C VAL A 179 9.47 -2.35 -6.39
N VAL A 180 9.25 -3.60 -6.80
CA VAL A 180 7.97 -4.32 -6.56
C VAL A 180 7.69 -4.43 -5.06
N GLU A 181 8.71 -4.75 -4.25
CA GLU A 181 8.59 -4.79 -2.79
C GLU A 181 8.18 -3.43 -2.21
N LYS A 182 8.81 -2.34 -2.67
CA LYS A 182 8.49 -0.98 -2.21
C LYS A 182 7.12 -0.49 -2.69
N ALA A 183 6.65 -0.97 -3.85
CA ALA A 183 5.29 -0.74 -4.30
C ALA A 183 4.27 -1.41 -3.38
N PHE A 184 4.56 -2.63 -2.93
CA PHE A 184 3.71 -3.32 -1.96
C PHE A 184 3.69 -2.61 -0.59
N ASP A 185 4.84 -2.10 -0.11
CA ASP A 185 4.90 -1.28 1.10
C ASP A 185 3.97 -0.06 1.00
N LEU A 186 4.04 0.66 -0.13
CA LEU A 186 3.18 1.82 -0.36
C LEU A 186 1.70 1.43 -0.44
N LEU A 187 1.35 0.36 -1.16
CA LEU A 187 -0.03 -0.14 -1.23
C LEU A 187 -0.61 -0.46 0.15
N THR A 188 0.21 -1.03 1.05
CA THR A 188 -0.20 -1.35 2.43
C THR A 188 -0.50 -0.08 3.24
N VAL A 189 0.22 1.01 3.00
CA VAL A 189 -0.09 2.30 3.62
C VAL A 189 -1.33 2.93 3.01
N LEU A 190 -1.47 2.90 1.67
CA LEU A 190 -2.67 3.39 1.00
C LEU A 190 -3.93 2.68 1.51
N SER A 191 -3.88 1.37 1.76
CA SER A 191 -5.03 0.66 2.31
C SER A 191 -5.44 1.15 3.70
N LYS A 192 -4.48 1.54 4.54
CA LYS A 192 -4.76 2.03 5.90
C LYS A 192 -5.34 3.43 5.88
N VAL A 193 -4.73 4.34 5.13
CA VAL A 193 -5.09 5.76 5.17
C VAL A 193 -6.28 6.12 4.27
N ALA A 194 -6.50 5.36 3.19
CA ALA A 194 -7.58 5.63 2.24
C ALA A 194 -8.77 4.67 2.39
N GLY A 195 -8.57 3.54 3.06
CA GLY A 195 -9.58 2.51 3.33
C GLY A 195 -10.47 2.20 2.13
N ASN A 196 -11.77 2.48 2.29
CA ASN A 196 -12.80 2.16 1.30
C ASN A 196 -12.66 2.92 -0.02
N PHE A 197 -11.95 4.06 -0.05
CA PHE A 197 -11.74 4.86 -1.26
C PHE A 197 -11.04 4.07 -2.38
N ILE A 198 -10.17 3.13 -2.01
CA ILE A 198 -9.48 2.26 -2.98
C ILE A 198 -10.13 0.89 -3.14
N ARG A 199 -11.25 0.61 -2.45
CA ARG A 199 -11.88 -0.72 -2.42
C ARG A 199 -12.18 -1.29 -3.80
N GLN A 200 -12.84 -0.51 -4.65
CA GLN A 200 -13.25 -0.97 -5.98
C GLN A 200 -12.03 -1.28 -6.84
N ARG A 201 -11.04 -0.39 -6.84
CA ARG A 201 -9.78 -0.55 -7.59
C ARG A 201 -8.95 -1.72 -7.05
N ALA A 202 -8.85 -1.87 -5.73
CA ALA A 202 -8.19 -3.01 -5.10
C ALA A 202 -8.86 -4.33 -5.52
N SER A 203 -10.20 -4.37 -5.51
CA SER A 203 -10.98 -5.54 -5.90
C SER A 203 -10.78 -5.92 -7.37
N SER A 204 -10.69 -4.95 -8.28
CA SER A 204 -10.58 -5.22 -9.72
C SER A 204 -9.13 -5.37 -10.22
N GLU A 205 -8.18 -4.64 -9.65
CA GLU A 205 -6.81 -4.53 -10.18
C GLU A 205 -5.75 -5.27 -9.35
N ILE A 206 -5.99 -5.45 -8.04
CA ILE A 206 -5.01 -6.06 -7.12
C ILE A 206 -5.37 -7.49 -6.73
N ILE A 207 -6.61 -7.73 -6.33
CA ILE A 207 -7.03 -9.06 -5.85
C ILE A 207 -6.84 -10.15 -6.91
N PRO A 208 -7.29 -10.01 -8.17
CA PRO A 208 -7.16 -11.08 -9.16
C PRO A 208 -5.72 -11.54 -9.41
N PRO A 209 -4.73 -10.65 -9.68
CA PRO A 209 -3.34 -11.10 -9.87
C PRO A 209 -2.71 -11.67 -8.60
N LEU A 210 -3.03 -11.13 -7.41
CA LEU A 210 -2.54 -11.70 -6.14
C LEU A 210 -3.05 -13.11 -5.90
N VAL A 211 -4.36 -13.33 -6.09
CA VAL A 211 -4.97 -14.65 -5.97
C VAL A 211 -4.33 -15.62 -6.97
N LEU A 212 -4.17 -15.22 -8.23
CA LEU A 212 -3.54 -16.06 -9.25
C LEU A 212 -2.09 -16.44 -8.89
N PHE A 213 -1.31 -15.48 -8.40
CA PHE A 213 0.06 -15.73 -7.95
C PHE A 213 0.10 -16.74 -6.79
N LEU A 214 -0.75 -16.55 -5.77
CA LEU A 214 -0.81 -17.43 -4.61
C LEU A 214 -1.37 -18.82 -4.96
N THR A 215 -2.34 -18.93 -5.85
CA THR A 215 -2.85 -20.23 -6.33
C THR A 215 -1.75 -21.05 -7.00
N ARG A 216 -0.95 -20.43 -7.88
CA ARG A 216 0.24 -21.09 -8.49
C ARG A 216 1.32 -21.38 -7.45
N GLY A 217 1.49 -20.46 -6.50
CA GLY A 217 2.41 -20.61 -5.38
C GLY A 217 2.10 -21.85 -4.55
N ALA A 218 0.81 -22.09 -4.26
CA ALA A 218 0.34 -23.19 -3.43
C ALA A 218 0.69 -24.56 -4.00
N SER A 219 0.56 -24.76 -5.32
CA SER A 219 0.95 -26.04 -5.95
C SER A 219 2.46 -26.29 -5.86
N VAL A 220 3.26 -25.22 -6.00
CA VAL A 220 4.72 -25.31 -5.88
C VAL A 220 5.11 -25.63 -4.44
N SER A 221 4.59 -24.89 -3.45
CA SER A 221 4.96 -25.06 -2.05
C SER A 221 4.48 -26.39 -1.46
N ALA A 222 3.32 -26.91 -1.87
CA ALA A 222 2.82 -28.22 -1.42
C ALA A 222 3.71 -29.39 -1.84
N SER A 223 4.37 -29.28 -3.00
CA SER A 223 5.28 -30.31 -3.52
C SER A 223 6.74 -30.08 -3.14
N ALA A 224 7.03 -29.01 -2.40
CA ALA A 224 8.40 -28.58 -2.15
C ALA A 224 9.03 -29.32 -0.97
N SER A 225 10.35 -29.48 -1.02
CA SER A 225 11.11 -30.05 0.09
C SER A 225 11.27 -29.07 1.25
N GLN A 226 11.74 -29.55 2.40
CA GLN A 226 11.94 -28.75 3.61
C GLN A 226 12.89 -27.55 3.44
N SER A 227 13.75 -27.55 2.42
CA SER A 227 14.64 -26.42 2.13
C SER A 227 13.91 -25.22 1.49
N TYR A 228 12.68 -25.41 1.01
CA TYR A 228 11.86 -24.36 0.40
C TYR A 228 11.71 -23.12 1.29
N LYS A 229 11.67 -23.30 2.61
CA LYS A 229 11.57 -22.21 3.59
C LYS A 229 12.69 -21.16 3.52
N TYR A 230 13.83 -21.51 2.92
CA TYR A 230 14.97 -20.61 2.74
C TYR A 230 14.95 -19.87 1.40
N LEU A 231 13.99 -20.18 0.52
CA LEU A 231 13.88 -19.55 -0.80
C LEU A 231 13.12 -18.23 -0.74
N THR A 232 13.44 -17.33 -1.68
CA THR A 232 12.73 -16.06 -1.86
C THR A 232 11.24 -16.27 -2.14
N SER A 233 10.88 -17.32 -2.89
CA SER A 233 9.48 -17.66 -3.18
C SER A 233 8.68 -17.90 -1.91
N TYR A 234 9.23 -18.64 -0.94
CA TYR A 234 8.59 -18.86 0.35
C TYR A 234 8.41 -17.54 1.11
N ARG A 235 9.46 -16.71 1.17
CA ARG A 235 9.40 -15.42 1.87
C ARG A 235 8.32 -14.51 1.31
N VAL A 236 8.21 -14.44 -0.02
CA VAL A 236 7.17 -13.64 -0.70
C VAL A 236 5.78 -14.19 -0.43
N GLN A 237 5.57 -15.50 -0.58
CA GLN A 237 4.26 -16.13 -0.29
C GLN A 237 3.85 -15.91 1.17
N ASN A 238 4.74 -16.17 2.13
CA ASN A 238 4.47 -15.98 3.55
C ASN A 238 4.06 -14.53 3.86
N ARG A 239 4.77 -13.56 3.27
CA ARG A 239 4.44 -12.14 3.45
C ARG A 239 3.07 -11.80 2.87
N LEU A 240 2.80 -12.18 1.63
CA LEU A 240 1.51 -11.92 0.99
C LEU A 240 0.36 -12.57 1.76
N LEU A 241 0.52 -13.82 2.20
CA LEU A 241 -0.48 -14.53 2.99
C LEU A 241 -0.77 -13.82 4.31
N ARG A 242 0.23 -13.23 4.99
CA ARG A 242 0.04 -12.48 6.25
C ARG A 242 -0.68 -11.15 6.05
N GLU A 243 -0.39 -10.47 4.94
CA GLU A 243 -0.90 -9.12 4.67
C GLU A 243 -2.26 -9.13 3.98
N LEU A 244 -2.67 -10.26 3.38
CA LEU A 244 -3.92 -10.34 2.62
C LEU A 244 -5.18 -10.09 3.46
N GLY A 245 -5.24 -10.66 4.66
CA GLY A 245 -6.34 -10.42 5.62
C GLY A 245 -6.42 -8.96 6.06
N PRO A 246 -5.34 -8.37 6.64
CA PRO A 246 -5.29 -6.94 6.95
C PRO A 246 -5.68 -6.07 5.76
N PHE A 247 -5.10 -6.30 4.58
CA PHE A 247 -5.41 -5.52 3.38
C PHE A 247 -6.90 -5.55 3.02
N CYS A 248 -7.54 -6.72 3.06
CA CYS A 248 -8.97 -6.85 2.84
C CYS A 248 -9.79 -6.09 3.90
N ARG A 249 -9.34 -6.09 5.15
CA ARG A 249 -10.01 -5.36 6.24
C ARG A 249 -9.92 -3.86 6.06
N GLU A 250 -8.71 -3.34 5.88
CA GLU A 250 -8.50 -1.89 5.76
C GLU A 250 -9.23 -1.31 4.55
N THR A 251 -9.20 -2.02 3.40
CA THR A 251 -9.94 -1.60 2.20
C THR A 251 -11.45 -1.92 2.24
N GLY A 252 -11.88 -2.74 3.19
CA GLY A 252 -13.24 -3.24 3.33
C GLY A 252 -13.69 -4.10 2.14
N ILE A 253 -12.85 -4.99 1.62
CA ILE A 253 -13.27 -5.95 0.58
C ILE A 253 -14.29 -6.91 1.17
N LEU A 254 -15.47 -7.01 0.52
CA LEU A 254 -16.60 -7.81 1.00
C LEU A 254 -17.18 -8.71 -0.10
N SER A 255 -17.97 -9.69 0.32
CA SER A 255 -18.87 -10.46 -0.54
C SER A 255 -18.14 -11.18 -1.70
N GLN A 256 -18.55 -10.94 -2.95
CA GLN A 256 -18.04 -11.68 -4.11
C GLN A 256 -16.53 -11.53 -4.34
N SER A 257 -15.97 -10.36 -4.04
CA SER A 257 -14.54 -10.08 -4.20
C SER A 257 -13.69 -10.79 -3.15
N LEU A 258 -14.28 -11.14 -2.00
CA LEU A 258 -13.62 -11.81 -0.89
C LEU A 258 -13.59 -13.34 -1.06
N ARG A 259 -14.55 -13.92 -1.79
CA ARG A 259 -14.58 -15.36 -2.09
C ARG A 259 -13.29 -15.93 -2.69
N PRO A 260 -12.72 -15.34 -3.77
CA PRO A 260 -11.46 -15.85 -4.34
C PRO A 260 -10.28 -15.71 -3.37
N VAL A 261 -10.30 -14.70 -2.50
CA VAL A 261 -9.31 -14.50 -1.44
C VAL A 261 -9.38 -15.62 -0.40
N ILE A 262 -10.58 -15.90 0.11
CA ILE A 262 -10.80 -17.01 1.06
C ILE A 262 -10.41 -18.33 0.40
N GLY A 263 -10.82 -18.57 -0.85
CA GLY A 263 -10.50 -19.79 -1.58
C GLY A 263 -9.00 -20.05 -1.66
N VAL A 264 -8.19 -19.04 -2.01
CA VAL A 264 -6.74 -19.22 -2.07
C VAL A 264 -6.12 -19.40 -0.68
N LEU A 265 -6.62 -18.72 0.36
CA LEU A 265 -6.15 -18.93 1.73
C LEU A 265 -6.42 -20.36 2.20
N VAL A 266 -7.58 -20.94 1.88
CA VAL A 266 -7.90 -22.33 2.22
C VAL A 266 -6.96 -23.32 1.53
N MET A 267 -6.48 -23.04 0.31
CA MET A 267 -5.46 -23.89 -0.33
C MET A 267 -4.16 -23.97 0.49
N TYR A 268 -3.83 -22.92 1.24
CA TYR A 268 -2.65 -22.87 2.09
C TYR A 268 -2.84 -23.50 3.47
N LEU A 269 -4.06 -23.92 3.85
CA LEU A 269 -4.31 -24.69 5.07
C LEU A 269 -3.98 -26.19 4.92
N ASP A 270 -3.68 -26.62 3.70
CA ASP A 270 -3.36 -27.99 3.34
C ASP A 270 -2.10 -28.49 4.07
N ASP A 271 -2.09 -29.77 4.43
CA ASP A 271 -1.03 -30.37 5.25
C ASP A 271 0.28 -30.54 4.49
N LEU A 272 0.21 -30.60 3.16
CA LEU A 272 1.38 -30.56 2.29
C LEU A 272 2.08 -29.19 2.29
N GLN A 273 1.42 -28.15 2.79
CA GLN A 273 2.01 -26.80 2.81
C GLN A 273 3.03 -26.65 3.94
N PRO A 274 4.10 -25.86 3.74
CA PRO A 274 4.99 -25.49 4.83
C PRO A 274 4.25 -24.81 5.98
N GLU A 275 4.55 -25.22 7.23
CA GLU A 275 3.87 -24.76 8.45
C GLU A 275 3.77 -23.23 8.55
N GLY A 276 4.85 -22.49 8.22
CA GLY A 276 4.82 -21.04 8.29
C GLY A 276 3.85 -20.38 7.31
N LEU A 277 3.58 -21.00 6.15
CA LEU A 277 2.56 -20.54 5.19
C LEU A 277 1.15 -20.88 5.68
N GLN A 278 0.97 -22.05 6.29
CA GLN A 278 -0.29 -22.42 6.93
C GLN A 278 -0.66 -21.38 8.01
N GLN A 279 0.27 -21.06 8.90
CA GLN A 279 0.05 -20.07 9.97
C GLN A 279 -0.24 -18.66 9.43
N ALA A 280 0.46 -18.25 8.38
CA ALA A 280 0.17 -16.99 7.70
C ALA A 280 -1.25 -16.94 7.12
N SER A 281 -1.67 -18.03 6.49
CA SER A 281 -3.01 -18.16 5.93
C SER A 281 -4.09 -18.13 7.02
N MET A 282 -3.91 -18.92 8.09
CA MET A 282 -4.82 -18.93 9.24
C MET A 282 -5.00 -17.53 9.84
N SER A 283 -3.90 -16.80 10.07
CA SER A 283 -3.96 -15.43 10.59
C SER A 283 -4.77 -14.49 9.70
N SER A 284 -4.70 -14.63 8.37
CA SER A 284 -5.49 -13.82 7.45
C SER A 284 -6.96 -14.23 7.41
N ILE A 285 -7.26 -15.53 7.48
CA ILE A 285 -8.64 -16.01 7.58
C ILE A 285 -9.28 -15.53 8.88
N GLU A 286 -8.54 -15.49 9.99
CA GLU A 286 -9.03 -14.95 11.27
C GLU A 286 -9.48 -13.49 11.14
N ILE A 287 -8.72 -12.68 10.41
CA ILE A 287 -9.09 -11.29 10.14
C ILE A 287 -10.29 -11.20 9.20
N ILE A 288 -10.29 -11.99 8.12
CA ILE A 288 -11.39 -12.01 7.13
C ILE A 288 -12.70 -12.47 7.76
N TRP A 289 -12.65 -13.39 8.72
CA TRP A 289 -13.82 -13.81 9.49
C TRP A 289 -14.50 -12.63 10.18
N THR A 290 -13.75 -11.64 10.66
CA THR A 290 -14.33 -10.44 11.29
C THR A 290 -15.06 -9.52 10.30
N LEU A 291 -14.80 -9.66 9.00
CA LEU A 291 -15.43 -8.87 7.93
C LEU A 291 -16.68 -9.53 7.38
N ASP A 292 -16.60 -10.83 7.09
CA ASP A 292 -17.70 -11.60 6.50
C ASP A 292 -17.68 -13.04 7.06
N PRO A 293 -18.18 -13.24 8.28
CA PRO A 293 -18.22 -14.56 8.91
C PRO A 293 -19.00 -15.58 8.06
N GLY A 294 -20.10 -15.14 7.45
CA GLY A 294 -20.99 -16.01 6.67
C GLY A 294 -20.31 -16.58 5.43
N SER A 295 -19.70 -15.73 4.61
CA SER A 295 -18.95 -16.20 3.42
C SER A 295 -17.75 -17.04 3.82
N THR A 296 -17.02 -16.63 4.87
CA THR A 296 -15.84 -17.37 5.36
C THR A 296 -16.22 -18.75 5.84
N TRP A 297 -17.28 -18.86 6.64
CA TRP A 297 -17.81 -20.12 7.14
C TRP A 297 -18.27 -21.04 6.01
N ALA A 298 -19.09 -20.52 5.08
CA ALA A 298 -19.63 -21.31 3.98
C ALA A 298 -18.51 -21.88 3.09
N LEU A 299 -17.48 -21.08 2.80
CA LEU A 299 -16.32 -21.53 2.03
C LEU A 299 -15.50 -22.56 2.80
N LEU A 300 -15.20 -22.33 4.09
CA LEU A 300 -14.45 -23.31 4.90
C LEU A 300 -15.15 -24.68 4.96
N ILE A 301 -16.47 -24.69 5.16
CA ILE A 301 -17.26 -25.93 5.17
C ILE A 301 -17.31 -26.61 3.81
N SER A 302 -17.29 -25.85 2.70
CA SER A 302 -17.30 -26.45 1.37
C SER A 302 -16.07 -27.33 1.05
N TYR A 303 -15.02 -27.25 1.87
CA TYR A 303 -13.83 -28.10 1.78
C TYR A 303 -13.82 -29.28 2.77
N LEU A 304 -14.89 -29.47 3.55
CA LEU A 304 -15.07 -30.57 4.49
C LEU A 304 -16.02 -31.61 3.91
N ASP A 305 -15.86 -32.88 4.27
CA ASP A 305 -16.83 -33.92 3.93
C ASP A 305 -18.02 -33.97 4.93
N ASP A 306 -19.08 -34.70 4.59
CA ASP A 306 -20.28 -34.81 5.43
C ASP A 306 -19.95 -35.38 6.83
N PHE A 307 -18.99 -36.29 6.95
CA PHE A 307 -18.61 -36.89 8.23
C PHE A 307 -17.91 -35.87 9.14
N GLU A 308 -17.06 -35.02 8.57
CA GLU A 308 -16.34 -33.96 9.27
C GLU A 308 -17.25 -32.83 9.71
N ILE A 309 -18.19 -32.46 8.84
CA ILE A 309 -19.25 -31.51 9.18
C ILE A 309 -20.04 -32.05 10.38
N GLN A 310 -20.47 -33.31 10.35
CA GLN A 310 -21.16 -33.95 11.47
C GLN A 310 -20.30 -34.00 12.74
N ASN A 311 -19.00 -34.25 12.62
CA ASN A 311 -18.08 -34.21 13.76
C ASN A 311 -18.00 -32.81 14.39
N ILE A 312 -17.87 -31.76 13.59
CA ILE A 312 -17.84 -30.37 14.09
C ILE A 312 -19.14 -30.00 14.82
N TYR A 313 -20.30 -30.38 14.28
CA TYR A 313 -21.59 -30.14 14.93
C TYR A 313 -21.80 -31.02 16.18
N SER A 314 -21.35 -32.28 16.17
CA SER A 314 -21.47 -33.19 17.31
C SER A 314 -20.61 -32.78 18.51
N GLN A 315 -19.42 -32.21 18.27
CA GLN A 315 -18.56 -31.64 19.31
C GLN A 315 -19.19 -30.42 19.99
N ARG A 316 -20.21 -29.78 19.37
CA ARG A 316 -20.94 -28.64 19.94
C ARG A 316 -22.24 -29.01 20.67
N LEU A 317 -22.80 -30.21 20.50
CA LEU A 317 -24.00 -30.63 21.21
C LEU A 317 -23.73 -31.11 22.65
N VAL A 318 -22.48 -31.12 23.10
CA VAL A 318 -22.08 -31.40 24.49
C VAL A 318 -21.54 -30.08 25.05
N LYS A 319 -22.36 -29.15 25.56
CA LYS A 319 -23.25 -29.24 26.72
C LYS A 319 -24.45 -28.29 26.51
N PRO A 320 -25.71 -28.74 26.66
CA PRO A 320 -26.20 -29.32 27.89
C PRO A 320 -27.00 -30.61 27.66
N PHE A 321 -26.35 -31.76 27.78
CA PHE A 321 -26.99 -33.00 28.22
C PHE A 321 -25.94 -33.80 28.99
N GLU A 322 -25.97 -33.66 30.31
CA GLU A 322 -25.47 -34.71 31.19
C GLU A 322 -26.41 -35.92 31.07
N ALA A 323 -25.81 -37.12 31.19
CA ALA A 323 -26.36 -38.45 30.89
C ALA A 323 -26.47 -38.71 29.37
N ILE A 324 -25.59 -39.52 28.79
CA ILE A 324 -25.58 -40.97 29.02
C ILE A 324 -24.14 -41.51 28.88
N GLN A 325 -23.72 -42.30 29.87
CA GLN A 325 -22.61 -43.25 29.75
C GLN A 325 -22.87 -44.24 28.60
N ILE A 326 -22.25 -44.03 27.44
CA ILE A 326 -22.01 -45.12 26.48
C ILE A 326 -20.50 -45.22 26.24
N ARG A 327 -19.91 -46.14 27.02
CA ARG A 327 -18.85 -47.07 26.65
C ARG A 327 -17.80 -46.52 25.67
N ASN A 328 -16.59 -46.31 26.21
CA ASN A 328 -15.33 -46.41 25.49
C ASN A 328 -15.39 -47.56 24.47
N ARG A 329 -15.67 -47.23 23.20
CA ARG A 329 -15.10 -47.98 22.09
C ARG A 329 -13.92 -47.15 21.65
N SER A 330 -12.75 -47.78 21.73
CA SER A 330 -11.59 -47.39 20.95
C SER A 330 -12.06 -47.15 19.51
N MET A 331 -12.21 -45.88 19.14
CA MET A 331 -12.39 -45.51 17.75
C MET A 331 -10.98 -45.37 17.23
N ASP A 332 -10.49 -46.44 16.59
CA ASP A 332 -9.40 -46.33 15.65
C ASP A 332 -9.85 -45.31 14.59
N MET A 333 -9.49 -44.04 14.82
CA MET A 333 -9.55 -43.03 13.79
C MET A 333 -8.67 -43.55 12.65
N PRO A 334 -9.17 -43.64 11.40
CA PRO A 334 -8.30 -43.92 10.27
C PRO A 334 -7.15 -42.92 10.33
N LYS A 335 -5.91 -43.42 10.28
CA LYS A 335 -4.67 -42.65 10.51
C LYS A 335 -4.44 -41.51 9.50
N ASP A 336 -5.36 -41.34 8.55
CA ASP A 336 -5.35 -40.38 7.46
C ASP A 336 -6.45 -39.29 7.60
N THR A 337 -6.84 -38.91 8.82
CA THR A 337 -7.56 -37.62 8.99
C THR A 337 -6.62 -36.48 8.59
N ASN A 338 -6.79 -36.03 7.34
CA ASN A 338 -6.03 -34.98 6.66
C ASN A 338 -5.89 -33.75 7.58
N LEU A 339 -4.66 -33.36 7.91
CA LEU A 339 -4.37 -32.30 8.86
C LEU A 339 -4.91 -30.93 8.40
N LYS A 340 -5.21 -30.74 7.10
CA LYS A 340 -6.00 -29.61 6.59
C LYS A 340 -7.37 -29.51 7.23
N LEU A 341 -8.03 -30.65 7.41
CA LEU A 341 -9.37 -30.76 7.94
C LEU A 341 -9.34 -30.53 9.46
N LYS A 342 -8.26 -30.98 10.13
CA LYS A 342 -7.95 -30.59 11.51
C LYS A 342 -7.66 -29.09 11.63
N ASN A 343 -6.93 -28.48 10.70
CA ASN A 343 -6.64 -27.05 10.69
C ASN A 343 -7.92 -26.22 10.49
N ILE A 344 -8.80 -26.62 9.56
CA ILE A 344 -10.11 -25.98 9.35
C ILE A 344 -10.99 -26.15 10.59
N SER A 345 -11.04 -27.34 11.19
CA SER A 345 -11.79 -27.60 12.42
C SER A 345 -11.29 -26.77 13.60
N ILE A 346 -9.96 -26.71 13.82
CA ILE A 346 -9.33 -25.86 14.85
C ILE A 346 -9.69 -24.39 14.61
N LEU A 347 -9.58 -23.94 13.35
CA LEU A 347 -9.87 -22.57 12.96
C LEU A 347 -11.35 -22.23 13.21
N LEU A 348 -12.29 -23.08 12.79
CA LEU A 348 -13.73 -22.90 13.02
C LEU A 348 -14.09 -22.91 14.51
N ASN A 349 -13.43 -23.75 15.31
CA ASN A 349 -13.61 -23.77 16.77
C ASN A 349 -13.09 -22.48 17.42
N LYS A 350 -11.90 -22.02 17.02
CA LYS A 350 -11.30 -20.76 17.50
C LYS A 350 -12.15 -19.54 17.11
N LEU A 351 -12.59 -19.47 15.86
CA LEU A 351 -13.36 -18.35 15.32
C LEU A 351 -14.74 -18.19 15.99
N HIS A 352 -15.36 -19.30 16.38
CA HIS A 352 -16.66 -19.26 17.04
C HIS A 352 -16.57 -18.95 18.54
N GLY A 353 -15.53 -19.42 19.22
CA GLY A 353 -15.27 -19.03 20.62
C GLY A 353 -15.07 -17.51 20.79
N ASN A 354 -14.54 -16.84 19.76
CA ASN A 354 -14.43 -15.38 19.72
C ASN A 354 -15.80 -14.67 19.51
N CYS A 355 -16.78 -15.34 18.93
CA CYS A 355 -18.11 -14.79 18.69
C CYS A 355 -18.94 -14.72 19.99
N ASP A 356 -18.75 -15.69 20.89
CA ASP A 356 -19.39 -15.74 22.22
C ASP A 356 -18.83 -14.69 23.20
N THR A 357 -17.62 -14.18 22.96
CA THR A 357 -17.01 -13.12 23.77
C THR A 357 -17.35 -11.71 23.31
N VAL A 358 -17.79 -11.53 22.06
CA VAL A 358 -18.16 -10.22 21.49
C VAL A 358 -19.66 -9.92 21.66
N THR A 359 -20.45 -10.93 22.03
CA THR A 359 -21.89 -10.81 22.32
C THR A 359 -22.22 -10.67 23.81
N LYS A 360 -21.20 -10.52 24.67
CA LYS A 360 -21.30 -10.07 26.06
C LYS A 360 -20.63 -8.72 26.19
#